data_AF-A0A5A7UC70-F1
#
_entry.id   AF-A0A5A7UC70-F1
#
_cell.length_a   1.000
_cell.length_b   1.000
_cell.length_c   1.000
_cell.angle_alpha   90.00
_cell.angle_beta   90.00
_cell.angle_gamma   90.00
#
_symmetry.space_group_name_H-M   'P 1'
#
loop_
_entity.id
_entity.type
_entity.pdbx_description
1 polymer ?
#
loop_
_entity_poly.entity_id
_entity_poly.type
_entity_poly.pdbx_seq_one_letter_code
_entity_poly.pdbx_strand_id
1 'polypeptide(L)'
;MGALKFLSSLQKKVGETNKPVERGLMYVDTWINQKPTKSIMVDSGATHNFITEAEAKRLNLHWEKDAGRMKVVNSAARPIIGLVQRTMIRLGG
;
A
#
# COMPACT_ATOMS: atom_id res chain seq x y z
N MET A 1 1.84 13.17 -11.31
CA MET A 1 1.55 12.49 -10.01
C MET A 1 0.76 11.22 -10.29
N GLY A 2 1.44 10.07 -10.34
CA GLY A 2 0.82 8.75 -10.51
C GLY A 2 1.10 7.81 -9.33
N ALA A 3 0.46 6.65 -9.34
CA ALA A 3 0.56 5.65 -8.27
C ALA A 3 0.89 4.26 -8.82
N LEU A 4 1.51 3.41 -7.99
CA LEU A 4 1.82 2.01 -8.31
C LEU A 4 0.89 1.08 -7.56
N LYS A 5 0.52 -0.03 -8.20
CA LYS A 5 -0.35 -1.08 -7.64
C LYS A 5 0.49 -2.28 -7.19
N PHE A 6 0.12 -2.93 -6.07
CA PHE A 6 0.70 -4.21 -5.65
C PHE A 6 -0.31 -5.36 -5.76
N LEU A 7 0.17 -6.54 -6.16
CA LEU A 7 -0.59 -7.81 -6.12
C LEU A 7 -0.05 -8.69 -5.00
N SER A 8 -0.42 -8.38 -3.76
CA SER A 8 -0.16 -9.23 -2.60
C SER A 8 -1.31 -9.04 -1.60
N SER A 9 -2.01 -10.12 -1.27
CA SER A 9 -3.07 -10.12 -0.26
C SER A 9 -2.44 -10.05 1.14
N LEU A 10 -2.82 -9.03 1.91
CA LEU A 10 -2.42 -8.92 3.32
C LEU A 10 -3.27 -9.89 4.14
N GLN A 11 -2.65 -10.89 4.77
CA GLN A 11 -3.33 -11.79 5.69
C GLN A 11 -3.12 -11.32 7.12
N LYS A 12 -4.22 -10.98 7.81
CA LYS A 12 -4.22 -10.63 9.23
C LYS A 12 -4.04 -11.91 10.06
N LYS A 13 -2.96 -12.01 10.87
CA LYS A 13 -2.94 -12.92 12.02
C LYS A 13 -3.61 -12.21 13.20
N VAL A 14 -4.76 -12.69 13.63
CA VAL A 14 -5.50 -12.16 14.78
C VAL A 14 -4.89 -12.73 16.06
N GLY A 15 -4.25 -11.88 16.86
CA GLY A 15 -4.17 -12.06 18.31
C GLY A 15 -5.31 -11.25 18.94
N GLU A 16 -6.15 -11.89 19.75
CA GLU A 16 -7.32 -11.27 20.36
C GLU A 16 -6.92 -10.24 21.42
N THR A 17 -7.19 -8.95 21.16
CA THR A 17 -7.35 -7.96 22.22
C THR A 17 -8.55 -7.08 21.89
N ASN A 18 -9.68 -7.35 22.57
CA ASN A 18 -10.94 -6.60 22.49
C ASN A 18 -10.83 -5.25 23.21
N LYS A 19 -10.18 -4.26 22.60
CA LYS A 19 -10.35 -2.84 22.97
C LYS A 19 -10.96 -2.08 21.80
N PRO A 20 -11.99 -1.24 21.99
CA PRO A 20 -12.50 -0.41 20.90
C PRO A 20 -11.38 0.57 20.53
N VAL A 21 -10.78 0.37 19.36
CA VAL A 21 -9.78 1.29 18.80
C VAL A 21 -10.53 2.55 18.35
N GLU A 22 -10.00 3.73 18.66
CA GLU A 22 -10.51 5.01 18.16
C GLU A 22 -10.81 4.93 16.66
N ARG A 23 -11.90 5.56 16.22
CA ARG A 23 -12.30 5.67 14.81
C ARG A 23 -11.38 6.64 14.04
N GLY A 24 -10.09 6.35 14.03
CA GLY A 24 -9.05 7.08 13.29
C GLY A 24 -8.53 6.28 12.10
N LEU A 25 -7.77 6.95 11.23
CA LEU A 25 -7.02 6.27 10.18
C LEU A 25 -5.96 5.38 10.85
N MET A 26 -5.97 4.09 10.52
CA MET A 26 -4.98 3.14 11.03
C MET A 26 -3.71 3.23 10.18
N TYR A 27 -2.56 3.25 10.85
CA TYR A 27 -1.25 3.18 10.21
C TYR A 27 -0.42 2.07 10.83
N VAL A 28 0.44 1.45 10.03
CA VAL A 28 1.36 0.40 10.48
C VAL A 28 2.77 0.69 9.97
N ASP A 29 3.76 0.51 10.84
CA ASP A 29 5.16 0.54 10.44
C ASP A 29 5.48 -0.67 9.57
N THR A 30 6.17 -0.43 8.46
CA THR A 30 6.41 -1.47 7.46
C THR A 30 7.82 -1.44 6.93
N TRP A 31 8.29 -2.60 6.49
CA TRP A 31 9.51 -2.75 5.73
C TRP A 31 9.16 -3.27 4.36
N ILE A 32 9.52 -2.51 3.34
CA ILE A 32 9.38 -2.89 1.94
C ILE A 32 10.78 -3.11 1.39
N ASN A 33 11.05 -4.29 0.86
CA ASN A 33 12.38 -4.66 0.35
C ASN A 33 13.50 -4.36 1.37
N GLN A 34 13.28 -4.77 2.63
CA GLN A 34 14.19 -4.57 3.77
C GLN A 34 14.46 -3.11 4.16
N LYS A 35 13.83 -2.13 3.50
CA LYS A 35 13.92 -0.72 3.85
C LYS A 35 12.71 -0.30 4.69
N PRO A 36 12.91 0.43 5.79
CA PRO A 36 11.79 0.97 6.55
C PRO A 36 11.03 2.01 5.71
N THR A 37 9.71 1.92 5.76
CA THR A 37 8.77 2.92 5.24
C THR A 37 7.96 3.46 6.40
N LYS A 38 7.86 4.78 6.47
CA LYS A 38 7.05 5.45 7.47
C LYS A 38 5.59 5.08 7.26
N SER A 39 4.95 4.54 8.31
CA SER A 39 3.51 4.39 8.51
C SER A 39 2.66 4.27 7.24
N ILE A 40 2.38 3.03 6.82
CA ILE A 40 1.44 2.75 5.73
C ILE A 40 0.01 2.75 6.27
N MET A 41 -0.90 3.43 5.57
CA MET A 41 -2.32 3.44 5.90
C MET A 41 -2.95 2.05 5.67
N VAL A 42 -3.72 1.59 6.64
CA VAL A 42 -4.52 0.36 6.53
C VAL A 42 -5.91 0.73 6.03
N ASP A 43 -6.14 0.55 4.73
CA ASP A 43 -7.44 0.77 4.08
C ASP A 43 -8.06 -0.55 3.66
N SER A 44 -9.01 -1.05 4.45
CA SER A 44 -9.75 -2.28 4.14
C SER A 44 -10.79 -2.11 3.02
N GLY A 45 -11.11 -0.88 2.62
CA GLY A 45 -12.02 -0.57 1.51
C GLY A 45 -11.32 -0.55 0.14
N ALA A 46 -9.99 -0.56 0.11
CA ALA A 46 -9.24 -0.56 -1.14
C ALA A 46 -9.15 -1.97 -1.75
N THR A 47 -9.51 -2.09 -3.03
CA THR A 47 -9.35 -3.36 -3.77
C THR A 47 -7.89 -3.71 -4.05
N HIS A 48 -6.99 -2.71 -4.02
CA HIS A 48 -5.56 -2.87 -4.28
C HIS A 48 -4.76 -1.94 -3.39
N ASN A 49 -3.51 -2.33 -3.09
CA ASN A 49 -2.59 -1.47 -2.35
C ASN A 49 -1.92 -0.49 -3.32
N PHE A 50 -1.83 0.77 -2.91
CA PHE A 50 -1.21 1.83 -3.70
C PHE A 50 -0.03 2.48 -2.98
N ILE A 51 1.01 2.83 -3.74
CA ILE A 51 2.13 3.64 -3.28
C ILE A 51 2.38 4.79 -4.24
N THR A 52 2.86 5.90 -3.71
CA THR A 52 3.23 7.04 -4.55
C THR A 52 4.47 6.72 -5.37
N GLU A 53 4.56 7.31 -6.56
CA GLU A 53 5.75 7.18 -7.41
C GLU A 53 7.05 7.59 -6.68
N ALA A 54 6.99 8.67 -5.89
CA ALA A 54 8.14 9.17 -5.15
C ALA A 54 8.64 8.15 -4.12
N GLU A 55 7.73 7.52 -3.39
CA GLU A 55 8.10 6.53 -2.38
C GLU A 55 8.62 5.23 -3.03
N ALA A 56 8.03 4.80 -4.14
CA ALA A 56 8.55 3.64 -4.86
C ALA A 56 9.95 3.88 -5.46
N LYS A 57 10.23 5.10 -5.95
CA LYS A 57 11.58 5.51 -6.36
C LYS A 57 12.54 5.49 -5.17
N ARG A 58 12.14 6.05 -4.01
CA ARG A 58 12.93 6.02 -2.76
C ARG A 58 13.29 4.58 -2.35
N LEU A 59 12.33 3.67 -2.48
CA LEU A 59 12.50 2.25 -2.15
C LEU A 59 13.27 1.47 -3.22
N ASN A 60 13.48 2.03 -4.40
CA ASN A 60 14.07 1.38 -5.57
C ASN A 60 13.25 0.14 -6.00
N LEU A 61 11.93 0.28 -6.01
CA LEU A 61 11.03 -0.79 -6.49
C LEU A 61 11.16 -0.91 -8.00
N HIS A 62 11.10 -2.14 -8.49
CA HIS A 62 10.97 -2.41 -9.92
C HIS A 62 9.48 -2.57 -10.22
N TRP A 63 9.01 -1.88 -11.25
CA TRP A 63 7.63 -1.97 -11.71
C TRP A 63 7.57 -2.07 -13.23
N GLU A 64 6.56 -2.78 -13.69
CA GLU A 64 6.21 -2.87 -15.11
C GLU A 64 5.18 -1.82 -15.46
N LYS A 65 5.10 -1.43 -16.73
CA LYS A 65 4.11 -0.46 -17.19
C LYS A 65 2.71 -1.06 -17.05
N ASP A 66 1.81 -0.33 -16.41
CA ASP A 66 0.41 -0.70 -16.24
C ASP A 66 -0.46 0.30 -17.00
N ALA A 67 -1.48 -0.17 -17.73
CA ALA A 67 -2.41 0.68 -18.47
C ALA A 67 -3.65 1.06 -17.65
N GLY A 68 -3.74 0.57 -16.42
CA GLY A 68 -4.85 0.75 -15.52
C GLY A 68 -4.94 2.17 -14.96
N ARG A 69 -6.08 2.42 -14.32
CA ARG A 69 -6.38 3.69 -13.66
C ARG A 69 -6.94 3.43 -12.28
N MET A 70 -6.61 4.28 -11.32
CA MET A 70 -7.18 4.28 -9.99
C MET A 70 -8.17 5.43 -9.86
N LYS A 71 -9.32 5.19 -9.23
CA LYS A 71 -10.31 6.22 -8.90
C LYS A 71 -10.61 6.18 -7.41
N VAL A 72 -10.58 7.35 -6.77
CA VAL A 72 -11.16 7.56 -5.43
C VAL A 72 -12.61 8.01 -5.59
N VAL A 73 -13.50 7.65 -4.65
CA VAL A 73 -14.97 7.77 -4.74
C VAL A 73 -15.49 9.09 -5.36
N ASN A 74 -14.86 10.22 -5.07
CA ASN A 74 -15.26 11.56 -5.55
C ASN A 74 -14.19 12.26 -6.40
N SER A 75 -13.37 11.50 -7.13
CA SER A 75 -12.26 12.04 -7.93
C SER A 75 -12.28 11.54 -9.37
N ALA A 76 -11.64 12.29 -10.27
CA ALA A 76 -11.33 11.80 -11.59
C ALA A 76 -10.32 10.63 -11.50
N ALA A 77 -10.52 9.60 -12.32
CA ALA A 77 -9.59 8.47 -12.37
C ALA A 77 -8.20 8.95 -12.79
N ARG A 78 -7.16 8.57 -12.04
CA ARG A 78 -5.76 8.88 -12.31
C ARG A 78 -5.03 7.65 -12.89
N PRO A 79 -4.03 7.85 -13.76
CA PRO A 79 -3.26 6.73 -14.29
C PRO A 79 -2.47 6.02 -13.20
N ILE A 80 -2.42 4.70 -13.29
CA ILE A 80 -1.44 3.87 -12.58
C ILE A 80 -0.17 3.91 -13.43
N ILE A 81 0.97 4.25 -12.83
CA ILE A 81 2.25 4.38 -13.57
C ILE A 81 2.93 3.03 -13.77
N GLY A 82 2.52 2.03 -12.99
CA GLY A 82 3.06 0.69 -13.08
C GLY A 82 2.53 -0.27 -12.02
N LEU A 83 2.91 -1.52 -12.20
CA LEU A 83 2.59 -2.63 -11.34
C LEU A 83 3.87 -3.17 -10.69
N VAL A 84 3.86 -3.26 -9.37
CA VAL A 84 4.93 -3.89 -8.60
C VAL A 84 4.49 -5.32 -8.25
N GLN A 85 5.28 -6.31 -8.71
CA GLN A 85 5.06 -7.71 -8.41
C GLN A 85 6.12 -8.24 -7.45
N ARG A 86 5.77 -9.27 -6.67
CA ARG A 86 6.71 -10.06 -5.84
C ARG A 86 7.59 -9.24 -4.88
N THR A 87 7.05 -8.15 -4.34
CA THR A 87 7.77 -7.37 -3.31
C THR A 87 7.51 -7.93 -1.93
N MET A 88 8.58 -8.16 -1.17
CA MET A 88 8.48 -8.56 0.23
C MET A 88 8.07 -7.35 1.07
N ILE A 89 6.95 -7.50 1.77
CA ILE A 89 6.42 -6.52 2.72
C ILE A 89 6.36 -7.20 4.09
N ARG A 90 6.99 -6.58 5.10
CA ARG A 90 6.86 -6.97 6.51
C ARG A 90 6.10 -5.87 7.24
N LEU A 91 5.10 -6.25 8.03
CA LEU A 91 4.31 -5.35 8.85
C LEU A 91 4.71 -5.55 10.32
N GLY A 92 4.91 -4.46 11.06
CA GLY A 92 5.40 -4.53 12.43
C GLY A 92 6.87 -4.96 12.54
N GLY A 93 7.45 -4.72 13.72
CA GLY A 93 8.81 -5.15 14.06
C GLY A 93 8.93 -6.66 14.17
#